data_AF-A0A535LYI9-F1
#
_entry.id   AF-A0A535LYI9-F1
#
_cell.length_a   1.000
_cell.length_b   1.000
_cell.length_c   1.000
_cell.angle_alpha   90.00
_cell.angle_beta   90.00
_cell.angle_gamma   90.00
#
_symmetry.space_group_name_H-M   'P 1'
#
loop_
_entity.id
_entity.type
_entity.pdbx_description
1 polymer ?
#
loop_
_entity_poly.entity_id
_entity_poly.type
_entity_poly.pdbx_seq_one_letter_code
_entity_poly.pdbx_strand_id
1 'polypeptide(L)'
;MLGADEPDLPIYDRDSIQKKRNNCARDPKDLAQEMLDVRGKSLELVRALRPEQIQRGGTHPEVGRLTVEDLLHEWVHHDGNHLRQALANVQAYVWPNMGNARRFSRPDM
;
A
#
# COMPACT_ATOMS: atom_id res chain seq x y z
N MET A 1 8.79 12.92 -11.62
CA MET A 1 9.89 13.18 -10.67
C MET A 1 11.26 12.79 -11.21
N LEU A 2 11.48 11.57 -11.73
CA LEU A 2 12.81 11.15 -12.21
C LEU A 2 13.09 11.50 -13.68
N GLY A 3 12.07 11.57 -14.53
CA GLY A 3 12.20 11.84 -15.97
C GLY A 3 12.02 13.31 -16.38
N ALA A 4 11.58 14.17 -15.48
CA ALA A 4 11.31 15.59 -15.72
C ALA A 4 11.54 16.39 -14.42
N ASP A 5 11.84 17.67 -14.56
CA ASP A 5 12.00 18.59 -13.44
C ASP A 5 10.63 19.07 -12.92
N GLU A 6 10.43 19.02 -11.60
CA GLU A 6 9.19 19.36 -10.87
C GLU A 6 7.87 19.15 -11.66
N PRO A 7 7.59 17.94 -12.18
CA PRO A 7 6.40 17.73 -13.01
C PRO A 7 5.13 17.69 -12.18
N ASP A 8 4.01 18.04 -12.80
CA ASP A 8 2.69 17.75 -12.27
C ASP A 8 2.48 16.24 -12.16
N LEU A 9 1.99 15.79 -11.01
CA LEU A 9 1.70 14.40 -10.72
C LEU A 9 0.23 14.11 -11.00
N PRO A 10 -0.09 12.92 -11.54
CA PRO A 10 -1.46 12.56 -11.87
C PRO A 10 -2.30 12.29 -10.61
N ILE A 11 -3.60 12.60 -10.70
CA ILE A 11 -4.62 12.01 -9.81
C ILE A 11 -5.07 10.69 -10.43
N TYR A 12 -5.30 9.70 -9.56
CA TYR A 12 -5.91 8.45 -9.96
C TYR A 12 -7.32 8.33 -9.37
N ASP A 13 -8.29 8.03 -10.23
CA ASP A 13 -9.63 7.62 -9.81
C ASP A 13 -9.55 6.20 -9.23
N ARG A 14 -9.33 6.13 -7.91
CA ARG A 14 -9.15 4.88 -7.16
C ARG A 14 -10.37 3.98 -7.26
N ASP A 15 -11.58 4.53 -7.24
CA ASP A 15 -12.82 3.77 -7.27
C ASP A 15 -13.04 3.13 -8.65
N SER A 16 -12.80 3.89 -9.72
CA SER A 16 -12.86 3.38 -11.09
C SER A 16 -11.82 2.29 -11.33
N ILE A 17 -10.58 2.49 -10.86
CA ILE A 17 -9.52 1.48 -10.95
C ILE A 17 -9.91 0.21 -10.19
N GLN A 18 -10.39 0.33 -8.95
CA GLN A 18 -10.80 -0.81 -8.14
C GLN A 18 -11.92 -1.60 -8.84
N LYS A 19 -12.95 -0.90 -9.33
CA LYS A 19 -14.07 -1.50 -10.05
C LYS A 19 -13.61 -2.22 -11.31
N LYS A 20 -12.75 -1.60 -12.12
CA LYS A 20 -12.24 -2.18 -13.37
C LYS A 20 -11.38 -3.42 -13.11
N ARG A 21 -10.56 -3.40 -12.05
CA ARG A 21 -9.70 -4.53 -11.69
C ARG A 21 -10.49 -5.73 -11.17
N ASN A 22 -11.67 -5.52 -10.58
CA ASN A 22 -12.56 -6.56 -10.07
C ASN A 22 -11.82 -7.63 -9.23
N ASN A 23 -10.92 -7.18 -8.36
CA ASN A 23 -10.05 -8.09 -7.60
C ASN A 23 -10.84 -9.03 -6.67
N CYS A 24 -12.06 -8.67 -6.25
CA CYS A 24 -12.91 -9.53 -5.42
C CYS A 24 -13.29 -10.85 -6.11
N ALA A 25 -13.24 -10.92 -7.43
CA ALA A 25 -13.53 -12.13 -8.20
C ALA A 25 -12.28 -12.97 -8.51
N ARG A 26 -11.09 -12.57 -8.05
CA ARG A 26 -9.81 -13.22 -8.34
C ARG A 26 -9.32 -14.07 -7.17
N ASP A 27 -8.47 -15.06 -7.45
CA ASP A 27 -7.78 -15.82 -6.41
C ASP A 27 -6.83 -14.87 -5.63
N PRO A 28 -6.92 -14.80 -4.29
CA PRO A 28 -6.01 -14.02 -3.47
C PRO A 28 -4.52 -14.35 -3.68
N LYS A 29 -4.18 -15.58 -4.06
CA LYS A 29 -2.79 -15.99 -4.34
C LYS A 29 -2.25 -15.30 -5.61
N ASP A 30 -3.08 -15.18 -6.64
CA ASP A 30 -2.70 -14.48 -7.87
C ASP A 30 -2.48 -12.99 -7.58
N LEU A 31 -3.34 -12.39 -6.73
CA LEU A 31 -3.19 -11.01 -6.30
C LEU A 31 -1.92 -10.79 -5.47
N ALA A 32 -1.59 -11.73 -4.59
CA ALA A 32 -0.36 -11.68 -3.80
C ALA A 32 0.88 -11.80 -4.69
N GLN A 33 0.86 -12.70 -5.69
CA GLN A 33 1.96 -12.83 -6.64
C GLN A 33 2.12 -11.56 -7.50
N GLU A 34 1.02 -10.99 -8.00
CA GLU A 34 1.05 -9.72 -8.73
C GLU A 34 1.67 -8.59 -7.90
N MET A 35 1.32 -8.51 -6.61
CA MET A 35 1.91 -7.54 -5.68
C MET A 35 3.42 -7.76 -5.51
N LEU A 36 3.86 -9.01 -5.35
CA LEU A 36 5.28 -9.37 -5.22
C LEU A 36 6.07 -9.02 -6.48
N ASP A 37 5.51 -9.29 -7.66
CA ASP A 37 6.15 -8.98 -8.95
C ASP A 37 6.33 -7.47 -9.13
N VAL A 38 5.30 -6.68 -8.78
CA VAL A 38 5.38 -5.22 -8.81
C VAL A 38 6.39 -4.73 -7.78
N ARG A 39 6.38 -5.26 -6.55
CA ARG A 39 7.33 -4.87 -5.50
C ARG A 39 8.78 -5.20 -5.90
N GLY A 40 9.02 -6.31 -6.57
CA GLY A 40 10.35 -6.67 -7.10
C GLY A 40 10.89 -5.60 -8.04
N LYS A 41 10.12 -5.21 -9.05
CA LYS A 41 10.48 -4.14 -10.00
C LYS A 41 10.65 -2.78 -9.32
N SER A 42 9.79 -2.47 -8.34
CA SER A 42 9.91 -1.25 -7.56
C SER A 42 11.22 -1.21 -6.77
N LEU A 43 11.64 -2.33 -6.17
CA LEU A 43 12.91 -2.40 -5.43
C LEU A 43 14.13 -2.28 -6.35
N GLU A 44 14.07 -2.82 -7.57
CA GLU A 44 15.12 -2.60 -8.58
C GLU A 44 15.27 -1.10 -8.89
N LEU A 45 14.15 -0.41 -9.12
CA LEU A 45 14.15 1.04 -9.34
C LEU A 45 14.72 1.81 -8.15
N VAL A 46 14.26 1.51 -6.93
CA VAL A 46 14.70 2.19 -5.70
C VAL A 46 16.19 2.00 -5.46
N ARG A 47 16.72 0.78 -5.66
CA ARG A 47 18.15 0.48 -5.52
C ARG A 47 19.03 1.19 -6.56
N ALA A 48 18.45 1.55 -7.71
CA ALA A 48 19.15 2.28 -8.77
C ALA A 48 19.15 3.81 -8.58
N LEU A 49 18.44 4.34 -7.57
CA LEU A 49 18.40 5.77 -7.31
C LEU A 49 19.77 6.28 -6.85
N ARG A 50 20.22 7.38 -7.46
CA ARG A 50 21.34 8.17 -6.95
C ARG A 50 20.91 9.03 -5.78
N PRO A 51 21.82 9.38 -4.84
CA PRO A 51 21.49 10.23 -3.70
C PRO A 51 20.78 11.54 -4.08
N GLU A 52 21.19 12.18 -5.17
CA GLU A 52 20.62 13.46 -5.62
C GLU A 52 19.19 13.30 -6.17
N GLN A 53 18.80 12.09 -6.56
CA GLN A 53 17.45 11.81 -7.07
C GLN A 53 16.42 11.66 -5.95
N ILE A 54 16.84 11.41 -4.72
CA ILE A 54 15.95 11.20 -3.56
C ILE A 54 15.15 12.48 -3.24
N GLN A 55 15.77 13.65 -3.41
CA GLN A 55 15.15 14.95 -3.14
C GLN A 55 14.37 15.53 -4.33
N ARG A 56 14.39 14.85 -5.49
CA ARG A 56 13.61 15.29 -6.65
C ARG A 56 12.13 15.15 -6.35
N GLY A 57 11.35 16.12 -6.82
CA GLY A 57 9.92 16.18 -6.56
C GLY A 57 9.06 16.36 -7.79
N GLY A 58 7.77 16.59 -7.51
CA GLY A 58 6.73 17.01 -8.43
C GLY A 58 5.50 17.47 -7.64
N THR A 59 4.57 18.14 -8.31
CA THR A 59 3.40 18.74 -7.65
C THR A 59 2.17 17.84 -7.81
N HIS A 60 1.65 17.32 -6.71
CA HIS A 60 0.34 16.67 -6.69
C HIS A 60 -0.76 17.71 -6.49
N PRO A 61 -1.83 17.71 -7.30
CA PRO A 61 -2.89 18.73 -7.22
C PRO A 61 -3.63 18.77 -5.88
N GLU A 62 -3.67 17.66 -5.12
CA GLU A 62 -4.40 17.62 -3.83
C GLU A 62 -3.51 17.84 -2.60
N VAL A 63 -2.22 17.49 -2.65
CA VAL A 63 -1.34 17.49 -1.46
C VAL A 63 -0.09 18.35 -1.64
N GLY A 64 0.03 19.04 -2.78
CA GLY A 64 1.16 19.89 -3.08
C GLY A 64 2.40 19.11 -3.50
N ARG A 65 3.57 19.70 -3.26
CA ARG A 65 4.84 19.12 -3.69
C ARG A 65 5.16 17.85 -2.89
N LEU A 66 5.52 16.78 -3.59
CA LEU A 66 6.00 15.53 -3.04
C LEU A 66 7.39 15.22 -3.58
N THR A 67 8.31 14.78 -2.72
CA THR A 67 9.61 14.23 -3.11
C THR A 67 9.54 12.72 -3.31
N VAL A 68 10.59 12.15 -3.93
CA VAL A 68 10.78 10.69 -3.95
C VAL A 68 10.91 10.16 -2.52
N GLU A 69 11.60 10.87 -1.62
CA GLU A 69 11.71 10.50 -0.21
C GLU A 69 10.35 10.40 0.49
N ASP A 70 9.47 11.38 0.30
CA ASP A 70 8.12 11.37 0.88
C ASP A 70 7.33 10.14 0.43
N LEU A 71 7.40 9.82 -0.87
CA LEU A 71 6.71 8.67 -1.44
C LEU A 71 7.25 7.34 -0.89
N LEU A 72 8.57 7.22 -0.66
CA LEU A 72 9.15 6.01 -0.09
C LEU A 72 8.71 5.78 1.35
N HIS A 73 8.64 6.85 2.16
CA HIS A 73 8.09 6.76 3.51
C HIS A 73 6.61 6.41 3.51
N GLU A 74 5.83 7.03 2.61
CA GLU A 74 4.41 6.70 2.44
C GLU A 74 4.21 5.23 2.05
N TRP A 75 5.04 4.67 1.17
CA TRP A 75 4.95 3.24 0.82
C TRP A 75 5.09 2.32 2.02
N VAL A 76 6.06 2.57 2.90
CA VAL A 76 6.27 1.74 4.10
C VAL A 76 5.09 1.86 5.05
N HIS A 77 4.60 3.09 5.28
CA HIS A 77 3.45 3.33 6.14
C HIS A 77 2.16 2.70 5.57
N HIS A 78 1.91 2.88 4.28
CA HIS A 78 0.74 2.38 3.58
C HIS A 78 0.69 0.83 3.56
N ASP A 79 1.81 0.19 3.26
CA ASP A 79 1.93 -1.28 3.30
C ASP A 79 1.63 -1.82 4.71
N GLY A 80 2.20 -1.19 5.75
CA GLY A 80 1.94 -1.55 7.14
C GLY A 80 0.47 -1.41 7.54
N ASN A 81 -0.18 -0.33 7.10
CA ASN A 81 -1.59 -0.10 7.35
C ASN A 81 -2.48 -1.17 6.73
N HIS A 82 -2.22 -1.60 5.49
CA HIS A 82 -3.00 -2.66 4.85
C HIS A 82 -2.71 -4.05 5.41
N LEU A 83 -1.48 -4.34 5.81
CA LEU A 83 -1.18 -5.59 6.53
C LEU A 83 -1.97 -5.68 7.83
N ARG A 84 -2.03 -4.58 8.60
CA ARG A 84 -2.85 -4.48 9.81
C ARG A 84 -4.33 -4.73 9.51
N GLN A 85 -4.88 -4.15 8.45
CA GLN A 85 -6.28 -4.38 8.04
C GLN A 85 -6.53 -5.85 7.64
N ALA A 86 -5.62 -6.48 6.90
CA ALA A 86 -5.74 -7.88 6.52
C ALA A 86 -5.73 -8.82 7.73
N LEU A 87 -4.83 -8.59 8.68
CA LEU A 87 -4.77 -9.35 9.93
C LEU A 87 -6.04 -9.16 10.78
N ALA A 88 -6.58 -7.94 10.82
CA ALA A 88 -7.84 -7.66 11.50
C ALA A 88 -9.01 -8.47 10.91
N ASN A 89 -9.06 -8.66 9.59
CA ASN A 89 -10.07 -9.52 8.95
C ASN A 89 -9.94 -10.98 9.38
N VAL A 90 -8.72 -11.51 9.48
CA VAL A 90 -8.48 -12.88 9.98
C VAL A 90 -8.93 -13.03 11.43
N GLN A 91 -8.57 -12.06 12.28
CA GLN A 91 -9.00 -12.05 13.69
C GLN A 91 -10.52 -11.98 13.81
N ALA A 92 -11.18 -11.13 13.02
CA ALA A 92 -12.63 -11.01 13.00
C ALA A 92 -13.32 -12.30 12.52
N TYR A 93 -12.74 -12.99 11.52
CA TYR A 93 -13.28 -14.24 10.99
C TYR A 93 -13.26 -15.37 12.03
N VAL A 94 -12.18 -15.51 12.80
CA VAL A 94 -12.08 -16.57 13.81
C VAL A 94 -12.81 -16.23 15.11
N TRP A 95 -13.06 -14.95 15.40
CA TRP A 95 -13.64 -14.47 16.64
C TRP A 95 -14.92 -15.21 17.06
N PRO A 96 -15.94 -15.41 16.19
CA PRO A 96 -17.14 -16.17 16.53
C PRO A 96 -16.87 -17.64 16.93
N ASN A 97 -15.75 -18.22 16.53
CA ASN A 97 -15.42 -19.63 16.78
C ASN A 97 -14.54 -19.85 18.03
N MET A 98 -14.06 -18.78 18.67
CA MET A 98 -13.15 -18.88 19.82
C MET A 98 -13.80 -19.38 21.12
N GLY A 99 -15.14 -19.42 21.20
CA GLY A 99 -15.85 -19.82 22.43
C GLY A 99 -15.38 -19.03 23.67
N ASN A 100 -15.12 -19.73 24.78
CA ASN A 100 -14.64 -19.11 26.03
C ASN A 100 -13.24 -18.48 25.92
N ALA A 101 -12.43 -18.83 24.91
CA ALA A 101 -11.10 -18.26 24.74
C ALA A 101 -11.13 -16.76 24.40
N ARG A 102 -12.28 -16.21 23.98
CA ARG A 102 -12.46 -14.75 23.79
C ARG A 102 -12.13 -13.93 25.04
N ARG A 103 -12.28 -14.50 26.24
CA ARG A 103 -11.96 -13.83 27.52
C ARG A 103 -10.48 -13.46 27.65
N PHE A 104 -9.56 -14.16 26.98
CA PHE A 104 -8.15 -13.75 26.97
C PHE A 104 -7.91 -12.43 26.21
N SER A 105 -8.77 -12.11 25.24
CA SER A 105 -8.65 -10.90 24.42
C SER A 105 -9.54 -9.75 24.90
N ARG A 106 -10.54 -10.04 25.74
CA ARG A 106 -11.38 -9.06 26.43
C ARG A 106 -11.64 -9.55 27.87
N PRO A 107 -10.69 -9.31 28.81
CA PRO A 107 -10.78 -9.85 30.16
C PRO A 107 -11.96 -9.29 30.99
N ASP A 108 -12.58 -8.20 30.53
CA ASP A 108 -13.56 -7.42 31.29
C ASP A 108 -15.02 -7.63 30.84
N MET A 109 -15.29 -8.62 29.97
CA MET A 109 -16.64 -8.99 29.49
C MET A 109 -17.07 -10.40 29.87
#